data_AF-A0AA36J8Z9-F1
#
_entry.id   AF-A0AA36J8Z9-F1
#
_cell.length_a   1.000
_cell.length_b   1.000
_cell.length_c   1.000
_cell.angle_alpha   90.00
_cell.angle_beta   90.00
_cell.angle_gamma   90.00
#
_symmetry.space_group_name_H-M   'P 1'
#
loop_
_entity.id
_entity.type
_entity.pdbx_description
1 polymer ?
#
loop_
_entity_poly.entity_id
_entity_poly.type
_entity_poly.pdbx_seq_one_letter_code
_entity_poly.pdbx_strand_id
1 'polypeptide(L)'
;MAKHGAEAFVDPDEIEQSPPPEAVDLKLHFQTGSHAGQWGDFDERGVPHANVKGKKLTKKEKELVETEYMSAKKRCQHQLKAWEEWELRLNKAEKELGKRDRVRWAYRASGPSKHATLHIDELEDFVAKMGWEPLSPADLASFQERTASSSEGEVLLEDLRTYMATDMAMDFLQNRMDLFFGTCSVEAVRSPRSWRRKLEKQEDQQDQQDLGPLTDSSSSD
;
A
#
# COMPACT_ATOMS: atom_id res chain seq x y z
N MET A 1 -15.71 0.00 29.45
CA MET A 1 -14.70 -0.92 28.88
C MET A 1 -15.08 -1.20 27.44
N ALA A 2 -14.49 -0.46 26.49
CA ALA A 2 -14.73 -0.69 25.07
C ALA A 2 -14.02 -1.99 24.67
N LYS A 3 -14.81 -3.00 24.30
CA LYS A 3 -14.30 -4.17 23.58
C LYS A 3 -13.93 -3.70 22.18
N HIS A 4 -12.74 -3.17 22.00
CA HIS A 4 -12.11 -3.16 20.68
C HIS A 4 -11.86 -4.62 20.34
N GLY A 5 -12.82 -5.24 19.66
CA GLY A 5 -12.58 -6.51 18.99
C GLY A 5 -11.39 -6.27 18.08
N ALA A 6 -10.27 -6.94 18.36
CA ALA A 6 -9.20 -7.03 17.40
C ALA A 6 -9.81 -7.69 16.16
N GLU A 7 -10.16 -6.88 15.16
CA GLU A 7 -10.45 -7.42 13.84
C GLU A 7 -9.25 -8.30 13.48
N ALA A 8 -9.52 -9.58 13.30
CA ALA A 8 -8.51 -10.55 12.93
C ALA A 8 -7.82 -10.00 11.68
N PHE A 9 -6.49 -9.97 11.72
CA PHE A 9 -5.71 -9.59 10.55
C PHE A 9 -6.09 -10.51 9.42
N VAL A 10 -6.49 -9.93 8.29
CA VAL A 10 -6.73 -10.67 7.07
C VAL A 10 -5.55 -10.42 6.15
N ASP A 11 -4.89 -11.49 5.75
CA ASP A 11 -3.76 -11.41 4.84
C ASP A 11 -4.25 -11.02 3.43
N PRO A 12 -3.64 -10.03 2.75
CA PRO A 12 -4.02 -9.70 1.37
C PRO A 12 -3.92 -10.89 0.42
N ASP A 13 -3.02 -11.86 0.68
CA ASP A 13 -2.87 -13.06 -0.16
C ASP A 13 -4.10 -13.98 -0.11
N GLU A 14 -4.72 -14.11 1.07
CA GLU A 14 -5.94 -14.91 1.23
C GLU A 14 -7.12 -14.28 0.48
N ILE A 15 -7.19 -12.94 0.46
CA ILE A 15 -8.21 -12.20 -0.28
C ILE A 15 -7.99 -12.36 -1.78
N GLU A 16 -6.75 -12.24 -2.24
CA GLU A 16 -6.38 -12.30 -3.65
C GLU A 16 -6.65 -13.67 -4.29
N GLN A 17 -6.53 -14.75 -3.51
CA GLN A 17 -6.85 -16.11 -3.95
C GLN A 17 -8.36 -16.38 -4.13
N SER A 18 -9.22 -15.52 -3.60
CA SER A 18 -10.68 -15.69 -3.63
C SER A 18 -11.39 -14.49 -4.30
N PRO A 19 -11.12 -14.23 -5.59
CA PRO A 19 -11.81 -13.15 -6.31
C PRO A 19 -13.31 -13.46 -6.47
N PRO A 20 -14.18 -12.43 -6.48
CA PRO A 20 -15.57 -12.60 -6.83
C PRO A 20 -15.73 -13.12 -8.27
N PRO A 21 -16.85 -13.77 -8.60
CA PRO A 21 -17.11 -14.19 -9.98
C PRO A 21 -17.17 -12.97 -10.92
N GLU A 22 -16.66 -13.12 -12.13
CA GLU A 22 -16.69 -12.08 -13.16
C GLU A 22 -18.12 -11.56 -13.40
N ALA A 23 -18.24 -10.25 -13.55
CA ALA A 23 -19.52 -9.62 -13.84
C ALA A 23 -19.99 -10.00 -15.25
N VAL A 24 -21.25 -10.40 -15.38
CA VAL A 24 -21.84 -10.71 -16.69
C VAL A 24 -21.90 -9.44 -17.55
N ASP A 25 -21.37 -9.50 -18.77
CA ASP A 25 -21.58 -8.42 -19.75
C ASP A 25 -23.03 -8.45 -20.25
N LEU A 26 -23.78 -7.41 -19.88
CA LEU A 26 -25.19 -7.28 -20.24
C LEU A 26 -25.43 -7.15 -21.74
N LYS A 27 -24.48 -6.58 -22.50
CA LYS A 27 -24.62 -6.43 -23.95
C LYS A 27 -24.48 -7.76 -24.68
N LEU A 28 -23.66 -8.66 -24.13
CA LEU A 28 -23.40 -9.98 -24.69
C LEU A 28 -24.29 -11.08 -24.10
N HIS A 29 -25.10 -10.76 -23.09
CA HIS A 29 -25.93 -11.72 -22.37
C HIS A 29 -26.83 -12.56 -23.30
N PHE A 30 -27.48 -11.91 -24.26
CA PHE A 30 -28.33 -12.58 -25.26
C PHE A 30 -27.58 -13.03 -26.52
N GLN A 31 -26.30 -12.71 -26.65
CA GLN A 31 -25.50 -13.04 -27.84
C GLN A 31 -24.67 -14.32 -27.65
N THR A 32 -24.43 -14.72 -26.41
CA THR A 32 -23.49 -15.78 -26.04
C THR A 32 -24.18 -16.89 -25.23
N GLY A 33 -23.45 -17.99 -24.98
CA GLY A 33 -23.91 -19.09 -24.12
C GLY A 33 -25.21 -19.74 -24.61
N SER A 34 -26.19 -19.85 -23.73
CA SER A 34 -27.51 -20.47 -24.01
C SER A 34 -28.35 -19.73 -25.05
N HIS A 35 -28.04 -18.47 -25.35
CA HIS A 35 -28.78 -17.64 -26.30
C HIS A 35 -28.09 -17.49 -27.65
N ALA A 36 -26.91 -18.08 -27.81
CA ALA A 36 -26.16 -18.01 -29.06
C ALA A 36 -27.00 -18.50 -30.25
N GLY A 37 -27.16 -17.64 -31.26
CA GLY A 37 -27.93 -17.95 -32.46
C GLY A 37 -29.46 -17.97 -32.29
N GLN A 38 -30.02 -17.39 -31.22
CA GLN A 38 -31.47 -17.25 -31.03
C GLN A 38 -32.04 -15.94 -31.60
N TRP A 39 -31.23 -14.89 -31.64
CA TRP A 39 -31.65 -13.54 -31.96
C TRP A 39 -30.88 -12.96 -33.14
N GLY A 40 -31.56 -12.15 -33.95
CA GLY A 40 -31.01 -11.57 -35.19
C GLY A 40 -30.59 -10.12 -35.02
N ASP A 41 -31.38 -9.34 -34.28
CA ASP A 41 -31.14 -7.92 -34.05
C ASP A 41 -31.30 -7.54 -32.57
N PHE A 42 -30.48 -6.59 -32.11
CA PHE A 42 -30.39 -6.14 -30.73
C PHE A 42 -30.50 -4.62 -30.63
N ASP A 43 -31.07 -4.12 -29.54
CA ASP A 43 -31.07 -2.68 -29.23
C ASP A 43 -29.71 -2.21 -28.67
N GLU A 44 -29.57 -0.91 -28.38
CA GLU A 44 -28.34 -0.32 -27.80
C GLU A 44 -27.93 -0.92 -26.45
N ARG A 45 -28.88 -1.57 -25.76
CA ARG A 45 -28.68 -2.22 -24.46
C ARG A 45 -28.28 -3.69 -24.62
N GLY A 46 -28.28 -4.23 -25.84
CA GLY A 46 -28.04 -5.63 -26.15
C GLY A 46 -29.28 -6.53 -25.98
N VAL A 47 -30.47 -5.95 -25.87
CA VAL A 47 -31.73 -6.68 -25.73
C VAL A 47 -32.28 -7.01 -27.12
N PRO A 48 -32.64 -8.27 -27.41
CA PRO A 48 -33.11 -8.64 -28.73
C PRO A 48 -34.46 -8.00 -29.06
N HIS A 49 -34.64 -7.56 -30.30
CA HIS A 49 -35.93 -7.05 -30.81
C HIS A 49 -36.48 -7.83 -32.01
N ALA A 50 -35.64 -8.67 -32.63
CA ALA A 50 -36.03 -9.61 -33.67
C ALA A 50 -35.32 -10.96 -33.49
N ASN A 51 -35.99 -12.03 -33.88
CA ASN A 51 -35.36 -13.36 -33.93
C ASN A 51 -34.41 -13.49 -35.13
N VAL A 52 -33.67 -14.60 -35.22
CA VAL A 52 -32.74 -14.86 -36.34
C VAL A 52 -33.41 -14.81 -37.72
N LYS A 53 -34.73 -15.00 -37.80
CA LYS A 53 -35.49 -14.91 -39.05
C LYS A 53 -35.97 -13.49 -39.38
N GLY A 54 -35.50 -12.48 -38.64
CA GLY A 54 -35.90 -11.07 -38.81
C GLY A 54 -37.35 -10.79 -38.41
N LYS A 55 -38.03 -11.71 -37.70
CA LYS A 55 -39.41 -11.48 -37.23
C LYS A 55 -39.38 -10.76 -35.89
N LYS A 56 -40.23 -9.74 -35.75
CA LYS A 56 -40.46 -9.03 -34.49
C LYS A 56 -40.94 -10.02 -33.41
N LEU A 57 -40.45 -9.83 -32.19
CA LEU A 57 -40.85 -10.62 -31.04
C LEU A 57 -42.36 -10.47 -30.76
N THR A 58 -43.00 -11.56 -30.38
CA THR A 58 -44.37 -11.53 -29.86
C THR A 58 -44.42 -10.84 -28.50
N LYS A 59 -45.62 -10.41 -28.07
CA LYS A 59 -45.80 -9.76 -26.76
C LYS A 59 -45.25 -10.61 -25.61
N LYS A 60 -45.51 -11.92 -25.63
CA LYS A 60 -45.04 -12.87 -24.59
C LYS A 60 -43.52 -13.02 -24.60
N GLU A 61 -42.90 -13.12 -25.77
CA GLU A 61 -41.44 -13.23 -25.88
C GLU A 61 -40.74 -11.95 -25.42
N LYS A 62 -41.28 -10.79 -25.77
CA LYS A 62 -40.74 -9.50 -25.32
C LYS A 62 -40.80 -9.35 -23.79
N GLU A 63 -41.91 -9.76 -23.17
CA GLU A 63 -42.06 -9.76 -21.70
C GLU A 63 -41.06 -10.72 -21.04
N LEU A 64 -40.82 -11.89 -21.63
CA LEU A 64 -39.85 -12.87 -21.13
C LEU A 64 -38.42 -12.35 -21.23
N VAL A 65 -38.03 -11.81 -22.39
CA VAL A 65 -36.72 -11.21 -22.64
C VAL A 65 -36.46 -10.04 -21.69
N GLU A 66 -37.43 -9.14 -21.49
CA GLU A 66 -37.27 -8.01 -20.58
C GLU A 66 -37.11 -8.47 -19.11
N THR A 67 -37.86 -9.50 -18.71
CA THR A 67 -37.75 -10.09 -17.37
C THR A 67 -36.38 -10.72 -17.16
N GLU A 68 -35.90 -11.48 -18.14
CA GLU A 68 -34.57 -12.10 -18.13
C GLU A 68 -33.46 -11.04 -18.08
N TYR A 69 -33.55 -10.01 -18.93
CA TYR A 69 -32.62 -8.88 -18.95
C TYR A 69 -32.57 -8.16 -17.60
N MET A 70 -33.72 -7.86 -16.99
CA MET A 70 -33.77 -7.22 -15.67
C MET A 70 -33.18 -8.12 -14.58
N SER A 71 -33.33 -9.44 -14.69
CA SER A 71 -32.68 -10.39 -13.78
C SER A 71 -31.16 -10.39 -13.96
N ALA A 72 -30.67 -10.38 -15.21
CA ALA A 72 -29.25 -10.34 -15.54
C ALA A 72 -28.62 -9.03 -15.06
N LYS A 73 -29.32 -7.90 -15.27
CA LYS A 73 -28.92 -6.58 -14.79
C LYS A 73 -28.73 -6.55 -13.28
N LYS A 74 -29.66 -7.13 -12.51
CA LYS A 74 -29.53 -7.24 -11.05
C LYS A 74 -28.33 -8.10 -10.63
N ARG A 75 -28.10 -9.23 -11.31
CA ARG A 75 -26.92 -10.09 -11.05
C ARG A 75 -25.62 -9.36 -11.34
N CYS A 76 -25.51 -8.70 -12.49
CA CYS A 76 -24.36 -7.90 -12.87
C CYS A 76 -24.08 -6.79 -11.83
N GLN A 77 -25.10 -6.04 -11.41
CA GLN A 77 -24.95 -5.02 -10.36
C GLN A 77 -24.47 -5.59 -9.02
N HIS A 78 -24.98 -6.76 -8.63
CA HIS A 78 -24.53 -7.44 -7.42
C HIS A 78 -23.06 -7.89 -7.53
N GLN A 79 -22.66 -8.43 -8.69
CA GLN A 79 -21.29 -8.84 -8.94
C GLN A 79 -20.33 -7.65 -8.94
N LEU A 80 -20.69 -6.54 -9.59
CA LEU A 80 -19.89 -5.31 -9.58
C LEU A 80 -19.67 -4.79 -8.16
N LYS A 81 -20.72 -4.77 -7.32
CA LYS A 81 -20.58 -4.42 -5.90
C LYS A 81 -19.68 -5.38 -5.14
N ALA A 82 -19.77 -6.68 -5.41
CA ALA A 82 -18.90 -7.66 -4.79
C ALA A 82 -17.42 -7.44 -5.17
N TRP A 83 -17.15 -7.05 -6.42
CA TRP A 83 -15.83 -6.63 -6.89
C TRP A 83 -15.34 -5.38 -6.18
N GLU A 84 -16.15 -4.31 -6.11
CA GLU A 84 -15.80 -3.08 -5.38
C GLU A 84 -15.48 -3.37 -3.90
N GLU A 85 -16.28 -4.21 -3.24
CA GLU A 85 -16.04 -4.61 -1.85
C GLU A 85 -14.78 -5.46 -1.68
N TRP A 86 -14.48 -6.34 -2.64
CA TRP A 86 -13.28 -7.17 -2.63
C TRP A 86 -12.03 -6.31 -2.83
N GLU A 87 -12.02 -5.39 -3.79
CA GLU A 87 -10.93 -4.43 -3.99
C GLU A 87 -10.72 -3.55 -2.76
N LEU A 88 -11.81 -3.07 -2.14
CA LEU A 88 -11.73 -2.29 -0.91
C LEU A 88 -11.12 -3.11 0.24
N ARG A 89 -11.51 -4.39 0.37
CA ARG A 89 -10.95 -5.31 1.36
C ARG A 89 -9.47 -5.56 1.12
N LEU A 90 -9.08 -5.83 -0.12
CA LEU A 90 -7.68 -6.04 -0.51
C LEU A 90 -6.83 -4.80 -0.19
N ASN A 91 -7.29 -3.62 -0.58
CA ASN A 91 -6.61 -2.35 -0.29
C ASN A 91 -6.48 -2.06 1.21
N LYS A 92 -7.49 -2.41 2.01
CA LYS A 92 -7.42 -2.30 3.48
C LYS A 92 -6.40 -3.28 4.06
N ALA A 93 -6.41 -4.53 3.60
CA ALA A 93 -5.46 -5.55 4.03
C ALA A 93 -4.01 -5.17 3.69
N GLU A 94 -3.75 -4.66 2.48
CA GLU A 94 -2.43 -4.16 2.08
C GLU A 94 -1.95 -2.99 2.96
N LYS A 95 -2.84 -2.04 3.29
CA LYS A 95 -2.51 -0.93 4.20
C LYS A 95 -2.20 -1.41 5.61
N GLU A 96 -2.96 -2.38 6.13
CA GLU A 96 -2.71 -2.96 7.44
C GLU A 96 -1.43 -3.81 7.46
N LEU A 97 -1.13 -4.53 6.37
CA LEU A 97 0.15 -5.22 6.20
C LEU A 97 1.31 -4.23 6.26
N GLY A 98 1.24 -3.10 5.55
CA GLY A 98 2.28 -2.07 5.61
C GLY A 98 2.53 -1.48 7.01
N LYS A 99 1.52 -1.48 7.89
CA LYS A 99 1.67 -1.05 9.29
C LYS A 99 2.27 -2.13 10.19
N ARG A 100 1.94 -3.41 9.95
CA ARG A 100 2.34 -4.53 10.80
C ARG A 100 3.67 -5.16 10.39
N ASP A 101 3.86 -5.32 9.09
CA ASP A 101 5.03 -5.92 8.47
C ASP A 101 5.39 -5.13 7.20
N ARG A 102 6.05 -3.99 7.44
CA ARG A 102 6.48 -3.07 6.38
C ARG A 102 7.45 -3.74 5.40
N VAL A 103 8.27 -4.69 5.87
CA VAL A 103 9.24 -5.42 5.05
C VAL A 103 8.50 -6.28 4.05
N ARG A 104 7.56 -7.12 4.50
CA ARG A 104 6.75 -7.94 3.59
C ARG A 104 5.94 -7.07 2.63
N TRP A 105 5.35 -5.97 3.10
CA TRP A 105 4.62 -5.04 2.24
C TRP A 105 5.51 -4.44 1.13
N ALA A 106 6.68 -3.91 1.48
CA ALA A 106 7.59 -3.31 0.51
C ALA A 106 8.16 -4.34 -0.47
N TYR A 107 8.42 -5.56 -0.01
CA TYR A 107 8.86 -6.68 -0.84
C TYR A 107 7.82 -7.00 -1.92
N ARG A 108 6.56 -7.20 -1.51
CA ARG A 108 5.43 -7.45 -2.43
C ARG A 108 5.20 -6.33 -3.44
N ALA A 109 5.44 -5.08 -3.03
CA ALA A 109 5.19 -3.92 -3.87
C ALA A 109 6.32 -3.64 -4.87
N SER A 110 7.48 -4.28 -4.75
CA SER A 110 8.67 -3.98 -5.56
C SER A 110 8.97 -5.01 -6.64
N GLY A 111 8.48 -6.24 -6.48
CA GLY A 111 8.59 -7.26 -7.52
C GLY A 111 7.61 -7.08 -8.70
N PRO A 112 7.82 -7.81 -9.80
CA PRO A 112 6.95 -7.77 -10.98
C PRO A 112 5.57 -8.39 -10.71
N SER A 113 5.48 -9.21 -9.67
CA SER A 113 4.25 -9.77 -9.11
C SER A 113 4.37 -9.82 -7.60
N LYS A 114 3.25 -9.69 -6.89
CA LYS A 114 3.22 -9.66 -5.42
C LYS A 114 3.73 -10.93 -4.74
N HIS A 115 3.83 -12.02 -5.49
CA HIS A 115 4.34 -13.32 -5.01
C HIS A 115 5.68 -13.72 -5.65
N ALA A 116 6.23 -12.88 -6.53
CA ALA A 116 7.52 -13.17 -7.15
C ALA A 116 8.66 -12.96 -6.15
N THR A 117 9.75 -13.68 -6.38
CA THR A 117 11.03 -13.35 -5.76
C THR A 117 11.50 -11.99 -6.27
N LEU A 118 12.18 -11.24 -5.41
CA LEU A 118 12.67 -9.90 -5.74
C LEU A 118 14.01 -10.05 -6.45
N HIS A 119 14.20 -9.43 -7.61
CA HIS A 119 15.54 -9.40 -8.22
C HIS A 119 16.41 -8.35 -7.54
N ILE A 120 17.74 -8.51 -7.54
CA ILE A 120 18.64 -7.51 -6.92
C ILE A 120 18.46 -6.11 -7.54
N ASP A 121 18.17 -6.04 -8.84
CA ASP A 121 17.92 -4.75 -9.52
C ASP A 121 16.65 -4.04 -8.99
N GLU A 122 15.75 -4.77 -8.34
CA GLU A 122 14.50 -4.26 -7.74
C GLU A 122 14.69 -3.89 -6.26
N LEU A 123 15.89 -4.10 -5.71
CA LEU A 123 16.19 -3.78 -4.31
C LEU A 123 16.19 -2.28 -4.04
N GLU A 124 16.58 -1.46 -5.02
CA GLU A 124 16.49 0.00 -4.92
C GLU A 124 15.02 0.46 -4.73
N ASP A 125 14.10 -0.12 -5.49
CA ASP A 125 12.67 0.13 -5.38
C ASP A 125 12.12 -0.31 -4.01
N PHE A 126 12.59 -1.45 -3.50
CA PHE A 126 12.27 -1.91 -2.15
C PHE A 126 12.71 -0.91 -1.08
N VAL A 127 13.97 -0.46 -1.13
CA VAL A 127 14.56 0.51 -0.19
C VAL A 127 13.81 1.85 -0.24
N ALA A 128 13.44 2.30 -1.44
CA ALA A 128 12.65 3.51 -1.63
C ALA A 128 11.26 3.39 -0.97
N LYS A 129 10.56 2.26 -1.12
CA LYS A 129 9.26 2.02 -0.45
C LYS A 129 9.38 1.92 1.08
N MET A 130 10.50 1.41 1.57
CA MET A 130 10.83 1.45 3.00
C MET A 130 11.12 2.88 3.51
N GLY A 131 11.31 3.84 2.61
CA GLY A 131 11.62 5.23 2.95
C GLY A 131 13.02 5.36 3.55
N TRP A 132 13.94 4.50 3.14
CA TRP A 132 15.34 4.54 3.55
C TRP A 132 16.19 5.28 2.53
N GLU A 133 17.40 5.62 2.94
CA GLU A 133 18.39 6.15 2.00
C GLU A 133 18.78 5.07 0.99
N PRO A 134 19.00 5.43 -0.29
CA PRO A 134 19.47 4.48 -1.30
C PRO A 134 20.74 3.78 -0.84
N LEU A 135 20.83 2.48 -1.11
CA LEU A 135 22.00 1.68 -0.77
C LEU A 135 23.21 2.15 -1.58
N SER A 136 24.38 2.22 -0.95
CA SER A 136 25.60 2.49 -1.70
C SER A 136 25.98 1.27 -2.55
N PRO A 137 26.78 1.42 -3.61
CA PRO A 137 27.26 0.28 -4.40
C PRO A 137 28.02 -0.76 -3.57
N ALA A 138 28.68 -0.33 -2.48
CA ALA A 138 29.37 -1.23 -1.56
C ALA A 138 28.39 -2.06 -0.72
N ASP A 139 27.28 -1.45 -0.29
CA ASP A 139 26.23 -2.14 0.47
C ASP A 139 25.50 -3.16 -0.41
N LEU A 140 25.23 -2.80 -1.67
CA LEU A 140 24.66 -3.71 -2.66
C LEU A 140 25.57 -4.91 -2.91
N ALA A 141 26.88 -4.69 -3.09
CA ALA A 141 27.85 -5.78 -3.28
C ALA A 141 27.94 -6.70 -2.04
N SER A 142 27.95 -6.12 -0.84
CA SER A 142 27.93 -6.87 0.43
C SER A 142 26.64 -7.69 0.58
N PHE A 143 25.50 -7.11 0.22
CA PHE A 143 24.21 -7.79 0.22
C PHE A 143 24.18 -8.96 -0.78
N GLN A 144 24.66 -8.75 -2.00
CA GLN A 144 24.76 -9.79 -3.03
C GLN A 144 25.66 -10.95 -2.59
N GLU A 145 26.83 -10.67 -2.02
CA GLU A 145 27.76 -11.72 -1.55
C GLU A 145 27.13 -12.60 -0.46
N ARG A 146 26.30 -12.00 0.40
CA ARG A 146 25.65 -12.70 1.52
C ARG A 146 24.36 -13.42 1.11
N THR A 147 23.67 -12.93 0.09
CA THR A 147 22.46 -13.57 -0.46
C THR A 147 22.77 -14.53 -1.62
N ALA A 148 24.06 -14.69 -1.98
CA ALA A 148 24.58 -15.54 -3.05
C ALA A 148 24.25 -17.05 -2.95
N SER A 149 23.55 -17.49 -1.90
CA SER A 149 22.92 -18.80 -1.84
C SER A 149 21.79 -18.99 -2.86
N SER A 150 21.26 -17.91 -3.43
CA SER A 150 20.21 -17.96 -4.47
C SER A 150 20.83 -17.84 -5.87
N SER A 151 20.61 -18.84 -6.72
CA SER A 151 21.41 -19.12 -7.91
C SER A 151 21.30 -18.14 -9.08
N GLU A 152 20.45 -17.11 -9.02
CA GLU A 152 20.19 -16.21 -10.17
C GLU A 152 19.92 -14.75 -9.77
N GLY A 153 20.45 -14.30 -8.63
CA GLY A 153 20.22 -12.92 -8.17
C GLY A 153 18.79 -12.65 -7.66
N GLU A 154 18.06 -13.72 -7.37
CA GLU A 154 16.77 -13.68 -6.70
C GLU A 154 16.95 -13.59 -5.18
N VAL A 155 16.21 -12.68 -4.57
CA VAL A 155 16.23 -12.40 -3.14
C VAL A 155 14.94 -12.90 -2.54
N LEU A 156 15.00 -13.88 -1.63
CA LEU A 156 13.82 -14.33 -0.88
C LEU A 156 13.50 -13.34 0.23
N LEU A 157 12.21 -13.23 0.59
CA LEU A 157 11.77 -12.39 1.71
C LEU A 157 12.50 -12.74 3.01
N GLU A 158 12.77 -14.02 3.27
CA GLU A 158 13.43 -14.45 4.52
C GLU A 158 14.93 -14.16 4.53
N ASP A 159 15.59 -14.16 3.38
CA ASP A 159 16.98 -13.71 3.27
C ASP A 159 17.05 -12.21 3.57
N LEU A 160 16.09 -11.43 3.04
CA LEU A 160 15.98 -10.00 3.30
C LEU A 160 15.69 -9.70 4.77
N ARG A 161 14.78 -10.45 5.41
CA ARG A 161 14.51 -10.30 6.85
C ARG A 161 15.73 -10.66 7.69
N THR A 162 16.46 -11.71 7.30
CA THR A 162 17.66 -12.13 8.00
C THR A 162 18.72 -11.04 7.90
N TYR A 163 19.03 -10.56 6.69
CA TYR A 163 19.95 -9.45 6.45
C TYR A 163 19.57 -8.18 7.23
N MET A 164 18.28 -7.82 7.24
CA MET A 164 17.79 -6.68 8.00
C MET A 164 18.00 -6.83 9.51
N ALA A 165 17.76 -8.02 10.04
CA ALA A 165 17.89 -8.31 11.46
C ALA A 165 19.36 -8.34 11.91
N THR A 166 20.29 -8.78 11.06
CA THR A 166 21.70 -8.97 11.42
C THR A 166 22.57 -7.76 11.10
N ASP A 167 22.47 -7.23 9.89
CA ASP A 167 23.47 -6.29 9.35
C ASP A 167 22.93 -4.87 9.32
N MET A 168 21.74 -4.68 8.74
CA MET A 168 21.15 -3.34 8.63
C MET A 168 20.75 -2.75 9.99
N ALA A 169 20.34 -3.58 10.96
CA ALA A 169 20.10 -3.12 12.33
C ALA A 169 21.38 -2.59 12.99
N MET A 170 22.52 -3.22 12.73
CA MET A 170 23.82 -2.79 13.23
C MET A 170 24.29 -1.52 12.53
N ASP A 171 24.19 -1.43 11.21
CA ASP A 171 24.58 -0.23 10.46
C ASP A 171 23.67 0.97 10.78
N PHE A 172 22.37 0.74 10.98
CA PHE A 172 21.44 1.79 11.40
C PHE A 172 21.72 2.25 12.83
N LEU A 173 22.00 1.32 13.76
CA LEU A 173 22.42 1.67 15.13
C LEU A 173 23.77 2.42 15.11
N GLN A 174 24.72 1.97 14.31
CA GLN A 174 26.03 2.58 14.14
C GLN A 174 25.89 4.00 13.58
N ASN A 175 25.18 4.21 12.48
CA ASN A 175 24.94 5.53 11.89
C ASN A 175 24.19 6.46 12.85
N ARG A 176 23.19 5.95 13.57
CA ARG A 176 22.43 6.74 14.56
C ARG A 176 23.27 7.06 15.79
N MET A 177 24.14 6.16 16.21
CA MET A 177 25.15 6.41 17.25
C MET A 177 26.19 7.40 16.77
N ASP A 178 26.70 7.32 15.54
CA ASP A 178 27.71 8.22 15.00
C ASP A 178 27.16 9.65 14.82
N LEU A 179 25.88 9.81 14.49
CA LEU A 179 25.18 11.10 14.55
C LEU A 179 25.05 11.63 16.01
N PHE A 180 24.81 10.74 16.97
CA PHE A 180 24.68 11.11 18.39
C PHE A 180 26.04 11.42 19.04
N PHE A 181 27.09 10.68 18.71
CA PHE A 181 28.44 10.88 19.22
C PHE A 181 29.21 11.94 18.44
N GLY A 182 28.91 12.14 17.16
CA GLY A 182 29.44 13.25 16.36
C GLY A 182 28.97 14.61 16.88
N THR A 183 27.82 14.66 17.56
CA THR A 183 27.30 15.87 18.24
C THR A 183 27.68 15.95 19.72
N CYS A 184 27.98 14.81 20.37
CA CYS A 184 28.51 14.77 21.73
C CYS A 184 30.04 14.96 21.76
N SER A 185 30.49 16.22 21.83
CA SER A 185 31.88 16.52 22.21
C SER A 185 32.23 15.87 23.56
N VAL A 186 33.32 15.10 23.61
CA VAL A 186 33.86 14.48 24.83
C VAL A 186 34.17 15.55 25.90
N GLU A 187 34.49 16.77 25.50
CA GLU A 187 34.74 17.91 26.41
C GLU A 187 33.45 18.45 27.05
N ALA A 188 32.29 18.27 26.40
CA ALA A 188 30.99 18.61 26.97
C ALA A 188 30.55 17.62 28.06
N VAL A 189 31.06 16.38 28.03
CA VAL A 189 30.74 15.32 29.00
C VAL A 189 31.74 15.28 30.17
N ARG A 190 33.00 15.67 29.95
CA ARG A 190 34.07 15.51 30.97
C ARG A 190 34.32 16.69 31.90
N SER A 191 33.76 17.88 31.67
CA SER A 191 34.05 19.04 32.52
C SER A 191 32.80 19.54 33.26
N PRO A 192 32.67 19.28 34.57
CA PRO A 192 31.62 19.88 35.40
C PRO A 192 31.55 21.41 35.30
N ARG A 193 32.65 22.06 34.90
CA ARG A 193 32.72 23.53 34.70
C ARG A 193 32.07 23.99 33.38
N SER A 194 32.11 23.18 32.32
CA SER A 194 31.44 23.52 31.05
C SER A 194 29.92 23.37 31.15
N TRP A 195 29.44 22.42 31.96
CA TRP A 195 28.03 22.29 32.32
C TRP A 195 27.51 23.47 33.14
N ARG A 196 28.21 23.87 34.21
CA ARG A 196 27.82 25.05 35.01
C ARG A 196 27.71 26.32 34.17
N ARG A 197 28.70 26.58 33.30
CA ARG A 197 28.66 27.72 32.37
C ARG A 197 27.50 27.68 31.36
N LYS A 198 27.04 26.50 30.96
CA LYS A 198 25.90 26.34 30.06
C LYS A 198 24.56 26.57 30.77
N LEU A 199 24.45 26.15 32.03
CA LEU A 199 23.28 26.41 32.87
C LEU A 199 23.16 27.90 33.20
N GLU A 200 24.25 28.55 33.61
CA GLU A 200 24.28 30.01 33.87
C GLU A 200 23.87 30.81 32.62
N LYS A 201 24.36 30.42 31.44
CA LYS A 201 23.99 31.06 30.17
C LYS A 201 22.54 30.83 29.74
N GLN A 202 21.90 29.75 30.19
CA GLN A 202 20.48 29.49 29.89
C GLN A 202 19.58 30.31 30.81
N GLU A 203 19.94 30.46 32.09
CA GLU A 203 19.24 31.36 33.03
C GLU A 203 19.29 32.82 32.54
N ASP A 204 20.47 33.31 32.13
CA ASP A 204 20.63 34.68 31.61
C ASP A 204 19.81 34.97 30.34
N GLN A 205 19.58 33.95 29.49
CA GLN A 205 18.81 34.09 28.25
C GLN A 205 17.30 34.03 28.49
N GLN A 206 16.88 33.32 29.53
CA GLN A 206 15.47 33.22 29.93
C GLN A 206 15.02 34.53 30.61
N ASP A 207 15.88 35.13 31.43
CA ASP A 207 15.64 36.45 32.04
C ASP A 207 15.59 37.60 31.01
N GLN A 208 16.29 37.48 29.88
CA GLN A 208 16.20 38.47 28.79
C GLN A 208 14.95 38.33 27.91
N GLN A 209 14.33 37.15 27.86
CA GLN A 209 13.08 36.95 27.10
C GLN A 209 11.83 37.36 27.90
N ASP A 210 11.87 37.30 29.23
CA ASP A 210 10.78 37.79 30.09
C ASP A 210 10.75 39.32 30.26
N LEU A 211 11.83 40.01 29.85
CA LEU A 211 11.85 41.48 29.73
C LEU A 211 11.48 41.91 28.31
N GLY A 212 10.29 41.49 27.86
CA GLY A 212 9.70 41.98 26.62
C GLY A 212 9.60 43.53 26.60
N PRO A 213 9.74 44.18 25.44
CA PRO A 213 9.77 45.64 25.36
C PRO A 213 8.42 46.20 25.83
N LEU A 214 8.46 47.00 26.90
CA LEU A 214 7.39 47.92 27.27
C LEU A 214 7.16 48.87 26.09
N THR A 215 6.17 48.55 25.26
CA THR A 215 5.71 49.46 24.21
C THR A 215 5.01 50.64 24.88
N ASP A 216 5.72 51.76 24.99
CA ASP A 216 5.15 53.06 25.37
C ASP A 216 4.06 53.43 24.35
N SER A 217 2.81 53.30 24.78
CA SER A 217 1.62 53.77 24.05
C SER A 217 1.02 54.95 24.82
N SER A 218 1.56 56.15 24.58
CA SER A 218 1.02 57.47 24.93
C SER A 218 1.98 58.51 24.32
N SER A 219 1.64 59.59 23.61
CA SER A 219 0.41 60.32 23.31
C SER A 219 0.76 61.43 22.31
N SER A 220 -0.27 62.04 21.70
CA SER A 220 -0.33 63.37 21.03
C SER A 220 0.08 63.36 19.55
N ASP A 221 -0.73 63.77 18.57
CA ASP A 221 -1.83 64.78 18.55
C ASP A 221 -3.16 64.27 17.97
#